data_AF-A0A953P8C8-F1
#
_entry.id   AF-A0A953P8C8-F1
#
_cell.length_a   1.000
_cell.length_b   1.000
_cell.length_c   1.000
_cell.angle_alpha   90.00
_cell.angle_beta   90.00
_cell.angle_gamma   90.00
#
_symmetry.space_group_name_H-M   'P 1'
#
loop_
_entity.id
_entity.type
_entity.pdbx_description
1 polymer ?
#
loop_
_entity_poly.entity_id
_entity_poly.type
_entity_poly.pdbx_seq_one_letter_code
_entity_poly.pdbx_strand_id
1 'polypeptide(L)'
;MSRRWRNRLLGLLVVAVVAGAIYIPVLRERIRRAARLQSQSIEQARRELSQPLGAAPGEPKVKTILFWASPEEDWELTSVTVELPLSRDPLVRSKQILNILLAGPVDAELRTLPPDAALLEFYLLPNGTAVAGLSESLATSLPSGIMSEKLAVDSILRTLEANVPEVQQLKILINGQESETLAGHLDLTGTFAVRASAAVAAPAAPPAVSAPPASAAPAPQKLTAEPPAVKLSAPAKKP
;
A
#
# COMPACT_ATOMS: atom_id res chain seq x y z
N MET A 1 -59.33 -24.16 -25.97
CA MET A 1 -59.29 -23.06 -24.98
C MET A 1 -60.40 -22.06 -25.30
N SER A 2 -61.26 -21.73 -24.33
CA SER A 2 -62.42 -20.86 -24.59
C SER A 2 -61.99 -19.41 -24.84
N ARG A 3 -62.62 -18.75 -25.81
CA ARG A 3 -62.33 -17.36 -26.23
C ARG A 3 -62.36 -16.37 -25.05
N ARG A 4 -63.15 -16.67 -24.02
CA ARG A 4 -63.26 -15.91 -22.77
C ARG A 4 -62.01 -16.02 -21.88
N TRP A 5 -61.32 -17.15 -21.88
CA TRP A 5 -60.10 -17.37 -21.09
C TRP A 5 -58.90 -16.64 -21.71
N ARG A 6 -58.80 -16.65 -23.05
CA ARG A 6 -57.80 -15.87 -23.78
C ARG A 6 -57.94 -14.37 -23.57
N ASN A 7 -59.16 -13.85 -23.56
CA ASN A 7 -59.41 -12.43 -23.31
C ASN A 7 -59.08 -12.03 -21.85
N ARG A 8 -59.26 -12.94 -20.88
CA ARG A 8 -58.85 -12.71 -19.49
C ARG A 8 -57.34 -12.69 -19.31
N LEU A 9 -56.61 -13.60 -19.98
CA LEU A 9 -55.15 -13.58 -20.00
C LEU A 9 -54.59 -12.32 -20.67
N LEU A 10 -55.17 -11.90 -21.79
CA LEU A 10 -54.78 -10.63 -22.43
C LEU A 10 -55.01 -9.43 -21.51
N GLY A 11 -56.16 -9.37 -20.82
CA GLY A 11 -56.46 -8.28 -19.89
C GLY A 11 -55.45 -8.21 -18.74
N LEU A 12 -55.07 -9.35 -18.17
CA LEU A 12 -54.09 -9.42 -17.08
C LEU A 12 -52.69 -8.98 -17.55
N LEU A 13 -52.29 -9.37 -18.76
CA LEU A 13 -51.01 -8.96 -19.36
C LEU A 13 -50.95 -7.44 -19.59
N VAL A 14 -52.03 -6.83 -20.10
CA VAL A 14 -52.10 -5.38 -20.29
C VAL A 14 -51.97 -4.64 -18.96
N VAL A 15 -52.65 -5.11 -17.90
CA VAL A 15 -52.54 -4.50 -16.57
C VAL A 15 -51.13 -4.60 -16.00
N ALA A 16 -50.45 -5.74 -16.18
CA ALA A 16 -49.07 -5.93 -15.73
C ALA A 16 -48.09 -4.98 -16.47
N VAL A 17 -48.28 -4.79 -17.78
CA VAL A 17 -47.45 -3.87 -18.58
C VAL A 17 -47.67 -2.42 -18.15
N VAL A 18 -48.93 -2.01 -17.93
CA VAL A 18 -49.26 -0.65 -17.45
C VAL A 18 -48.71 -0.41 -16.05
N ALA A 19 -48.81 -1.39 -15.15
CA ALA A 19 -48.22 -1.29 -13.81
C ALA A 19 -46.68 -1.17 -13.87
N GLY A 20 -46.03 -1.95 -14.74
CA GLY A 20 -44.59 -1.84 -14.97
C GLY A 20 -44.18 -0.49 -15.56
N ALA A 21 -44.93 0.02 -16.53
CA ALA A 21 -44.68 1.31 -17.16
C ALA A 21 -44.82 2.50 -16.19
N ILE A 22 -45.63 2.35 -15.14
CA ILE A 22 -45.78 3.36 -14.07
C ILE A 22 -44.72 3.15 -12.97
N TYR A 23 -44.38 1.91 -12.62
CA TYR A 23 -43.46 1.60 -11.51
C TYR A 23 -41.98 1.86 -11.85
N ILE A 24 -41.55 1.52 -13.07
CA ILE A 24 -40.18 1.69 -13.55
C ILE A 24 -39.69 3.15 -13.52
N PRO A 25 -40.45 4.16 -14.00
CA PRO A 25 -40.01 5.55 -13.92
C PRO A 25 -39.92 6.05 -12.48
N VAL A 26 -40.85 5.66 -11.61
CA VAL A 26 -40.85 6.03 -10.18
C VAL A 26 -39.61 5.47 -9.47
N LEU A 27 -39.24 4.21 -9.74
CA LEU A 27 -38.04 3.61 -9.18
C LEU A 27 -36.76 4.27 -9.74
N ARG A 28 -36.72 4.55 -11.05
CA ARG A 28 -35.62 5.29 -11.68
C ARG A 28 -35.46 6.70 -11.10
N GLU A 29 -36.55 7.36 -10.73
CA GLU A 29 -36.50 8.65 -10.06
C GLU A 29 -36.01 8.55 -8.62
N ARG A 30 -36.43 7.54 -7.86
CA ARG A 30 -35.94 7.32 -6.49
C ARG A 30 -34.45 7.03 -6.44
N ILE A 31 -33.95 6.20 -7.37
CA ILE A 31 -32.51 5.90 -7.50
C ILE A 31 -31.75 7.17 -7.91
N ARG A 32 -32.26 7.95 -8.87
CA ARG A 32 -31.63 9.22 -9.27
C ARG A 32 -31.61 10.26 -8.15
N ARG A 33 -32.63 10.32 -7.29
CA ARG A 33 -32.64 11.20 -6.11
C ARG A 33 -31.62 10.72 -5.07
N ALA A 34 -31.55 9.42 -4.79
CA ALA A 34 -30.54 8.85 -3.89
C ALA A 34 -29.11 9.11 -4.38
N ALA A 35 -28.86 8.94 -5.68
CA ALA A 35 -27.56 9.24 -6.29
C ALA A 35 -27.18 10.72 -6.18
N ARG A 36 -28.14 11.66 -6.33
CA ARG A 36 -27.91 13.10 -6.13
C ARG A 36 -27.62 13.47 -4.67
N LEU A 37 -28.27 12.81 -3.72
CA LEU A 37 -28.01 13.04 -2.29
C LEU A 37 -26.61 12.53 -1.92
N GLN A 38 -26.22 11.38 -2.47
CA GLN A 38 -24.88 10.82 -2.29
C GLN A 38 -23.80 11.69 -2.96
N SER A 39 -24.05 12.24 -4.14
CA SER A 39 -23.11 13.19 -4.77
C SER A 39 -22.99 14.47 -3.95
N GLN A 40 -24.09 15.00 -3.41
CA GLN A 40 -24.07 16.16 -2.53
C GLN A 40 -23.31 15.89 -1.21
N SER A 41 -23.48 14.72 -0.60
CA SER A 41 -22.74 14.35 0.62
C SER A 41 -21.25 14.15 0.34
N ILE A 42 -20.89 13.58 -0.81
CA ILE A 42 -19.49 13.45 -1.26
C ILE A 42 -18.88 14.83 -1.53
N GLU A 43 -19.61 15.74 -2.16
CA GLU A 43 -19.17 17.13 -2.35
C GLU A 43 -19.02 17.87 -1.02
N GLN A 44 -19.91 17.62 -0.05
CA GLN A 44 -19.80 18.17 1.31
C GLN A 44 -18.59 17.60 2.05
N ALA A 45 -18.37 16.29 2.01
CA ALA A 45 -17.17 15.66 2.58
C ALA A 45 -15.90 16.19 1.90
N ARG A 46 -15.92 16.41 0.57
CA ARG A 46 -14.82 17.03 -0.16
C ARG A 46 -14.61 18.49 0.25
N ARG A 47 -15.69 19.23 0.53
CA ARG A 47 -15.63 20.60 1.09
C ARG A 47 -15.14 20.63 2.53
N GLU A 48 -15.45 19.63 3.34
CA GLU A 48 -14.95 19.48 4.71
C GLU A 48 -13.48 19.03 4.73
N LEU A 49 -13.05 18.19 3.79
CA LEU A 49 -11.64 17.81 3.60
C LEU A 49 -10.81 18.92 2.93
N SER A 50 -11.44 19.79 2.14
CA SER A 50 -10.81 20.99 1.55
C SER A 50 -10.96 22.24 2.40
N GLN A 51 -11.75 22.20 3.48
CA GLN A 51 -11.52 23.11 4.59
C GLN A 51 -10.10 22.84 5.08
N PRO A 52 -9.32 23.89 5.39
CA PRO A 52 -7.95 23.72 5.78
C PRO A 52 -7.91 23.08 7.17
N LEU A 53 -7.98 21.76 7.21
CA LEU A 53 -7.49 20.97 8.33
C LEU A 53 -5.96 21.01 8.24
N GLY A 54 -5.39 22.19 8.52
CA GLY A 54 -3.95 22.41 8.64
C GLY A 54 -3.28 23.42 7.68
N ALA A 55 -3.94 23.91 6.63
CA ALA A 55 -3.34 24.92 5.74
C ALA A 55 -3.70 26.34 6.21
N ALA A 56 -2.78 27.00 6.91
CA ALA A 56 -2.97 28.40 7.29
C ALA A 56 -3.17 29.28 6.03
N PRO A 57 -4.10 30.26 6.04
CA PRO A 57 -4.23 31.20 4.93
C PRO A 57 -2.90 31.96 4.75
N GLY A 58 -2.18 31.65 3.68
CA GLY A 58 -0.84 32.18 3.41
C GLY A 58 0.20 31.16 2.91
N GLU A 59 -0.10 29.86 2.90
CA GLU A 59 0.81 28.87 2.31
C GLU A 59 0.94 29.05 0.79
N PRO A 60 2.16 29.04 0.22
CA PRO A 60 2.34 29.18 -1.21
C PRO A 60 1.73 27.97 -1.92
N LYS A 61 0.98 28.23 -3.01
CA LYS A 61 0.52 27.16 -3.88
C LYS A 61 1.74 26.49 -4.52
N VAL A 62 1.86 25.19 -4.33
CA VAL A 62 2.93 24.38 -4.92
C VAL A 62 2.33 23.47 -5.98
N LYS A 63 3.07 23.25 -7.07
CA LYS A 63 2.71 22.23 -8.07
C LYS A 63 2.86 20.85 -7.42
N THR A 64 1.77 20.10 -7.41
CA THR A 64 1.67 18.76 -6.84
C THR A 64 1.33 17.78 -7.94
N ILE A 65 2.02 16.65 -7.98
CA ILE A 65 1.84 15.61 -8.99
C ILE A 65 1.14 14.41 -8.35
N LEU A 66 -0.07 14.09 -8.79
CA LEU A 66 -0.85 12.94 -8.31
C LEU A 66 -0.87 11.86 -9.39
N PHE A 67 -0.81 10.59 -9.00
CA PHE A 67 -0.81 9.47 -9.95
C PHE A 67 -2.09 8.65 -9.82
N TRP A 68 -2.86 8.57 -10.90
CA TRP A 68 -4.08 7.75 -11.00
C TRP A 68 -4.00 6.82 -12.20
N ALA A 69 -4.99 5.94 -12.39
CA ALA A 69 -5.00 5.01 -13.52
C ALA A 69 -5.04 5.80 -14.85
N SER A 70 -4.38 5.25 -15.86
CA SER A 70 -4.39 5.80 -17.21
C SER A 70 -5.73 5.52 -17.89
N PRO A 71 -6.34 6.50 -18.59
CA PRO A 71 -7.52 6.25 -19.43
C PRO A 71 -7.20 5.46 -20.70
N GLU A 72 -5.92 5.42 -21.10
CA GLU A 72 -5.50 4.80 -22.38
C GLU A 72 -5.00 3.36 -22.18
N GLU A 73 -4.39 3.07 -21.03
CA GLU A 73 -3.81 1.77 -20.72
C GLU A 73 -4.24 1.30 -19.32
N ASP A 74 -4.92 0.16 -19.25
CA ASP A 74 -5.52 -0.38 -18.02
C ASP A 74 -4.52 -0.61 -16.86
N TRP A 75 -3.22 -0.65 -17.16
CA TRP A 75 -2.17 -1.05 -16.22
C TRP A 75 -1.08 0.01 -16.01
N GLU A 76 -1.30 1.22 -16.51
CA GLU A 76 -0.38 2.34 -16.32
C GLU A 76 -0.96 3.42 -15.42
N LEU A 77 -0.06 4.23 -14.86
CA LEU A 77 -0.40 5.39 -14.06
C LEU A 77 -0.12 6.67 -14.85
N THR A 78 -1.12 7.54 -14.94
CA THR A 78 -0.96 8.89 -15.49
C THR A 78 -0.81 9.90 -14.36
N SER A 79 0.12 10.83 -14.54
CA SER A 79 0.35 11.92 -13.62
C SER A 79 -0.56 13.12 -13.93
N VAL A 80 -1.20 13.68 -12.90
CA VAL A 80 -2.00 14.90 -12.99
C VAL A 80 -1.37 15.96 -12.11
N THR A 81 -1.05 17.12 -12.68
CA THR A 81 -0.48 18.24 -11.93
C THR A 81 -1.58 19.17 -11.46
N VAL A 82 -1.62 19.45 -10.16
CA VAL A 82 -2.55 20.39 -9.52
C VAL A 82 -1.79 21.39 -8.67
N GLU A 83 -2.30 22.61 -8.54
CA GLU A 83 -1.73 23.61 -7.63
C GLU A 83 -2.47 23.63 -6.30
N LEU A 84 -1.78 23.29 -5.23
CA LEU A 84 -2.37 23.12 -3.90
C LEU A 84 -1.60 23.93 -2.85
N PRO A 85 -2.29 24.56 -1.89
CA PRO A 85 -1.65 25.11 -0.70
C PRO A 85 -1.23 23.95 0.20
N LEU A 86 0.03 23.53 0.09
CA LEU A 86 0.59 22.43 0.88
C LEU A 86 1.52 22.97 1.95
N SER A 87 1.47 22.33 3.12
CA SER A 87 2.38 22.61 4.22
C SER A 87 3.82 22.38 3.80
N ARG A 88 4.75 23.12 4.42
CA ARG A 88 6.20 22.89 4.29
C ARG A 88 6.70 21.75 5.16
N ASP A 89 5.94 21.38 6.20
CA ASP A 89 6.25 20.22 7.03
C ASP A 89 6.00 18.93 6.21
N PRO A 90 7.03 18.08 6.00
CA PRO A 90 6.89 16.83 5.24
C PRO A 90 5.77 15.94 5.77
N LEU A 91 5.60 15.85 7.10
CA LEU A 91 4.59 15.01 7.73
C LEU A 91 3.18 15.48 7.36
N VAL A 92 2.91 16.77 7.53
CA VAL A 92 1.60 17.38 7.22
C VAL A 92 1.35 17.34 5.72
N ARG A 93 2.37 17.63 4.90
CA ARG A 93 2.29 17.56 3.45
C ARG A 93 1.93 16.16 2.96
N SER A 94 2.58 15.11 3.47
CA SER A 94 2.25 13.72 3.12
C SER A 94 0.79 13.41 3.42
N LYS A 95 0.29 13.78 4.60
CA LYS A 95 -1.13 13.59 4.97
C LYS A 95 -2.07 14.30 4.00
N GLN A 96 -1.79 15.57 3.68
CA GLN A 96 -2.60 16.34 2.74
C GLN A 96 -2.65 15.66 1.37
N ILE A 97 -1.51 15.25 0.83
CA ILE A 97 -1.41 14.65 -0.50
C ILE A 97 -2.11 13.29 -0.55
N LEU A 98 -1.88 12.43 0.44
CA LEU A 98 -2.54 11.12 0.50
C LEU A 98 -4.06 11.25 0.65
N ASN A 99 -4.55 12.20 1.45
CA ASN A 99 -5.98 12.47 1.54
C ASN A 99 -6.58 12.93 0.21
N ILE A 100 -5.85 13.73 -0.58
CA ILE A 100 -6.30 14.16 -1.90
C ILE A 100 -6.29 12.98 -2.88
N LEU A 101 -5.26 12.12 -2.81
CA LEU A 101 -5.18 10.91 -3.63
C LEU A 101 -6.36 9.96 -3.34
N LEU A 102 -6.67 9.73 -2.06
CA LEU A 102 -7.79 8.90 -1.58
C LEU A 102 -9.16 9.50 -1.93
N ALA A 103 -9.29 10.83 -1.86
CA ALA A 103 -10.48 11.53 -2.35
C ALA A 103 -10.74 11.25 -3.83
N GLY A 104 -9.69 10.93 -4.59
CA GLY A 104 -9.75 10.40 -5.94
C GLY A 104 -9.79 11.46 -7.04
N PRO A 105 -9.67 11.02 -8.31
CA PRO A 105 -9.78 11.90 -9.47
C PRO A 105 -11.20 12.43 -9.64
N VAL A 106 -11.35 13.44 -10.50
CA VAL A 106 -12.68 13.94 -10.92
C VAL A 106 -13.44 12.85 -11.68
N ASP A 107 -12.73 12.10 -12.51
CA ASP A 107 -13.25 10.91 -13.17
C ASP A 107 -13.13 9.71 -12.25
N ALA A 108 -14.23 9.01 -11.99
CA ALA A 108 -14.25 7.85 -11.10
C ALA A 108 -13.59 6.62 -11.73
N GLU A 109 -13.53 6.54 -13.07
CA GLU A 109 -12.95 5.40 -13.79
C GLU A 109 -11.42 5.33 -13.62
N LEU A 110 -10.79 6.47 -13.32
CA LEU A 110 -9.34 6.56 -13.11
C LEU A 110 -8.90 6.23 -11.67
N ARG A 111 -9.84 5.85 -10.79
CA ARG A 111 -9.52 5.54 -9.39
C ARG A 111 -8.62 4.32 -9.28
N THR A 112 -7.55 4.48 -8.51
CA THR A 112 -6.61 3.42 -8.13
C THR A 112 -6.88 2.88 -6.73
N LEU A 113 -7.65 3.62 -5.94
CA LEU A 113 -7.98 3.33 -4.54
C LEU A 113 -9.50 3.30 -4.35
N PRO A 114 -10.01 2.46 -3.44
CA PRO A 114 -11.44 2.41 -3.14
C PRO A 114 -11.98 3.76 -2.66
N PRO A 115 -13.21 4.14 -3.01
CA PRO A 115 -13.79 5.43 -2.63
C PRO A 115 -14.03 5.59 -1.12
N ASP A 116 -14.08 4.48 -0.40
CA ASP A 116 -14.23 4.36 1.04
C ASP A 116 -12.90 4.15 1.78
N ALA A 117 -11.77 4.14 1.06
CA ALA A 117 -10.45 4.10 1.68
C ALA A 117 -10.11 5.44 2.35
N ALA A 118 -9.55 5.38 3.55
CA ALA A 118 -9.19 6.54 4.35
C ALA A 118 -7.81 6.37 5.01
N LEU A 119 -7.12 7.49 5.18
CA LEU A 119 -5.88 7.56 5.96
C LEU A 119 -6.24 7.75 7.44
N LEU A 120 -5.99 6.73 8.25
CA LEU A 120 -6.26 6.74 9.68
C LEU A 120 -5.13 7.42 10.45
N GLU A 121 -3.90 7.04 10.10
CA GLU A 121 -2.69 7.54 10.76
C GLU A 121 -1.55 7.63 9.77
N PHE A 122 -0.62 8.54 10.05
CA PHE A 122 0.59 8.70 9.25
C PHE A 122 1.71 9.20 10.15
N TYR A 123 2.83 8.49 10.12
CA TYR A 123 4.05 8.84 10.83
C TYR A 123 5.21 8.90 9.84
N LEU A 124 6.14 9.81 10.09
CA LEU A 124 7.39 9.92 9.35
C LEU A 124 8.54 9.76 10.34
N LEU A 125 9.29 8.67 10.20
CA LEU A 125 10.43 8.38 11.06
C LEU A 125 11.67 9.15 10.59
N PRO A 126 12.63 9.43 11.49
CA PRO A 126 13.85 10.17 11.14
C PRO A 126 14.73 9.53 10.06
N ASN A 127 14.58 8.21 9.83
CA ASN A 127 15.28 7.46 8.79
C ASN A 127 14.60 7.57 7.41
N GLY A 128 13.52 8.35 7.28
CA GLY A 128 12.74 8.51 6.04
C GLY A 128 11.70 7.42 5.80
N THR A 129 11.46 6.52 6.76
CA THR A 129 10.36 5.55 6.67
C THR A 129 9.04 6.23 7.03
N ALA A 130 8.13 6.30 6.08
CA ALA A 130 6.74 6.65 6.32
C ALA A 130 5.95 5.40 6.74
N VAL A 131 5.13 5.52 7.77
CA VAL A 131 4.17 4.49 8.18
C VAL A 131 2.78 5.05 7.96
N ALA A 132 2.03 4.45 7.03
CA ALA A 132 0.67 4.86 6.69
C ALA A 132 -0.32 3.78 7.15
N GLY A 133 -1.17 4.14 8.11
CA GLY A 133 -2.31 3.32 8.50
C GLY A 133 -3.53 3.68 7.66
N LEU A 134 -4.00 2.71 6.88
CA LEU A 134 -5.13 2.85 5.97
C LEU A 134 -6.32 2.04 6.50
N SER A 135 -7.54 2.46 6.17
CA SER A 135 -8.75 1.76 6.57
C SER A 135 -8.84 0.37 5.93
N GLU A 136 -9.60 -0.53 6.57
CA GLU A 136 -9.84 -1.90 6.09
C GLU A 136 -10.48 -1.96 4.69
N SER A 137 -11.23 -0.93 4.30
CA SER A 137 -11.79 -0.78 2.95
C SER A 137 -10.74 -0.85 1.85
N LEU A 138 -9.49 -0.45 2.13
CA LEU A 138 -8.42 -0.62 1.14
C LEU A 138 -8.19 -2.10 0.80
N ALA A 139 -8.21 -2.99 1.80
CA ALA A 139 -7.99 -4.42 1.61
C ALA A 139 -9.25 -5.14 1.08
N THR A 140 -10.44 -4.70 1.51
CA THR A 140 -11.71 -5.42 1.27
C THR A 140 -12.49 -4.93 0.06
N SER A 141 -12.34 -3.66 -0.32
CA SER A 141 -13.08 -3.03 -1.44
C SER A 141 -12.25 -2.87 -2.71
N LEU A 142 -10.94 -3.19 -2.68
CA LEU A 142 -10.13 -3.23 -3.89
C LEU A 142 -10.58 -4.39 -4.80
N PRO A 143 -10.65 -4.19 -6.13
CA PRO A 143 -10.83 -5.29 -7.05
C PRO A 143 -9.70 -6.31 -6.86
N SER A 144 -10.04 -7.56 -6.57
CA SER A 144 -9.04 -8.63 -6.36
C SER A 144 -8.23 -8.84 -7.63
N GLY A 145 -6.90 -8.91 -7.49
CA GLY A 145 -5.97 -9.17 -8.58
C GLY A 145 -4.62 -8.49 -8.34
N ILE A 146 -3.53 -9.19 -8.70
CA ILE A 146 -2.15 -8.71 -8.55
C ILE A 146 -1.98 -7.30 -9.11
N MET A 147 -2.60 -7.05 -10.27
CA MET A 147 -2.41 -5.80 -10.98
C MET A 147 -3.17 -4.64 -10.34
N SER A 148 -4.41 -4.86 -9.88
CA SER A 148 -5.18 -3.87 -9.13
C SER A 148 -4.47 -3.47 -7.84
N GLU A 149 -3.99 -4.46 -7.08
CA GLU A 149 -3.25 -4.24 -5.83
C GLU A 149 -1.94 -3.49 -6.08
N LYS A 150 -1.19 -3.87 -7.12
CA LYS A 150 0.03 -3.18 -7.50
C LYS A 150 -0.23 -1.74 -7.92
N LEU A 151 -1.24 -1.50 -8.74
CA LEU A 151 -1.57 -0.17 -9.26
C LEU A 151 -2.04 0.77 -8.13
N ALA A 152 -2.76 0.25 -7.14
CA ALA A 152 -3.10 0.95 -5.91
C ALA A 152 -1.85 1.39 -5.12
N VAL A 153 -0.91 0.47 -4.88
CA VAL A 153 0.32 0.79 -4.14
C VAL A 153 1.26 1.70 -4.94
N ASP A 154 1.47 1.43 -6.23
CA ASP A 154 2.31 2.25 -7.10
C ASP A 154 1.75 3.70 -7.21
N SER A 155 0.43 3.87 -7.22
CA SER A 155 -0.23 5.18 -7.18
C SER A 155 0.16 5.97 -5.93
N ILE A 156 0.16 5.32 -4.75
CA ILE A 156 0.60 5.92 -3.49
C ILE A 156 2.10 6.23 -3.52
N LEU A 157 2.93 5.27 -3.93
CA LEU A 157 4.39 5.41 -3.94
C LEU A 157 4.85 6.54 -4.85
N ARG A 158 4.41 6.56 -6.12
CA ARG A 158 4.79 7.59 -7.09
C ARG A 158 4.31 8.97 -6.67
N THR A 159 3.13 9.04 -6.06
CA THR A 159 2.60 10.29 -5.53
C THR A 159 3.45 10.80 -4.35
N LEU A 160 3.88 9.94 -3.43
CA LEU A 160 4.79 10.35 -2.35
C LEU A 160 6.17 10.74 -2.90
N GLU A 161 6.72 9.96 -3.82
CA GLU A 161 8.02 10.19 -4.45
C GLU A 161 8.11 11.58 -5.11
N ALA A 162 7.07 11.96 -5.85
CA ALA A 162 7.05 13.20 -6.62
C ALA A 162 6.90 14.47 -5.76
N ASN A 163 6.40 14.36 -4.53
CA ASN A 163 6.01 15.53 -3.74
C ASN A 163 6.67 15.63 -2.36
N VAL A 164 7.22 14.54 -1.81
CA VAL A 164 7.79 14.52 -0.46
C VAL A 164 9.15 13.81 -0.49
N PRO A 165 10.25 14.52 -0.80
CA PRO A 165 11.57 13.92 -0.95
C PRO A 165 12.13 13.30 0.34
N GLU A 166 11.59 13.67 1.50
CA GLU A 166 11.95 13.11 2.81
C GLU A 166 11.46 11.67 2.99
N VAL A 167 10.43 11.24 2.24
CA VAL A 167 9.91 9.88 2.28
C VAL A 167 10.76 8.97 1.38
N GLN A 168 11.50 8.06 2.01
CA GLN A 168 12.37 7.09 1.34
C GLN A 168 11.71 5.72 1.20
N GLN A 169 10.92 5.33 2.21
CA GLN A 169 10.24 4.04 2.28
C GLN A 169 8.82 4.21 2.82
N LEU A 170 7.93 3.29 2.50
CA LEU A 170 6.56 3.24 2.99
C LEU A 170 6.27 1.87 3.62
N LYS A 171 5.85 1.88 4.88
CA LYS A 171 5.17 0.76 5.54
C LYS A 171 3.67 1.02 5.48
N ILE A 172 2.91 0.04 5.00
CA ILE A 172 1.45 0.10 4.95
C ILE A 172 0.91 -0.75 6.09
N LEU A 173 -0.02 -0.18 6.86
CA LEU A 173 -0.78 -0.87 7.89
C LEU A 173 -2.26 -0.84 7.51
N ILE A 174 -3.00 -1.90 7.83
CA ILE A 174 -4.44 -1.99 7.64
C ILE A 174 -5.10 -1.91 9.00
N ASN A 175 -5.95 -0.91 9.21
CA ASN A 175 -6.60 -0.61 10.49
C ASN A 175 -5.60 -0.50 11.67
N GLY A 176 -4.43 0.08 11.41
CA GLY A 176 -3.34 0.23 12.39
C GLY A 176 -2.61 -1.07 12.74
N GLN A 177 -2.87 -2.16 12.02
CA GLN A 177 -2.21 -3.45 12.22
C GLN A 177 -1.38 -3.86 11.00
N GLU A 178 -0.34 -4.66 11.25
CA GLU A 178 0.39 -5.31 10.16
C GLU A 178 -0.50 -6.37 9.53
N SER A 179 -0.50 -6.40 8.19
CA SER A 179 -1.17 -7.43 7.39
C SER A 179 -0.11 -8.17 6.59
N GLU A 180 -0.36 -9.46 6.31
CA GLU A 180 0.51 -10.23 5.41
C GLU A 180 0.32 -9.79 3.96
N THR A 181 -0.92 -9.49 3.56
CA THR A 181 -1.23 -9.08 2.18
C THR A 181 -2.24 -7.95 2.12
N LEU A 182 -2.34 -7.28 0.97
CA LEU A 182 -3.32 -6.21 0.74
C LEU A 182 -4.71 -6.79 0.47
N ALA A 183 -4.89 -7.55 -0.61
CA ALA A 183 -6.13 -8.23 -0.95
C ALA A 183 -5.91 -9.69 -1.36
N GLY A 184 -4.80 -10.29 -0.89
CA GLY A 184 -4.44 -11.68 -1.12
C GLY A 184 -3.25 -11.91 -2.07
N HIS A 185 -2.73 -10.87 -2.73
CA HIS A 185 -1.63 -11.05 -3.69
C HIS A 185 -0.39 -10.22 -3.41
N LEU A 186 -0.56 -8.98 -2.92
CA LEU A 186 0.57 -8.10 -2.65
C LEU A 186 1.01 -8.24 -1.19
N ASP A 187 2.25 -8.64 -0.97
CA ASP A 187 2.87 -8.77 0.36
C ASP A 187 3.05 -7.39 1.04
N LEU A 188 2.55 -7.25 2.27
CA LEU A 188 2.63 -6.05 3.11
C LEU A 188 3.54 -6.23 4.34
N THR A 189 4.18 -7.39 4.50
CA THR A 189 5.06 -7.67 5.65
C THR A 189 6.28 -6.76 5.68
N GLY A 190 6.80 -6.39 4.51
CA GLY A 190 7.95 -5.51 4.36
C GLY A 190 7.62 -4.01 4.28
N THR A 191 8.56 -3.26 3.72
CA THR A 191 8.42 -1.85 3.37
C THR A 191 8.63 -1.68 1.86
N PHE A 192 7.89 -0.77 1.26
CA PHE A 192 8.05 -0.39 -0.14
C PHE A 192 9.08 0.72 -0.27
N ALA A 193 10.00 0.61 -1.24
CA ALA A 193 10.89 1.71 -1.57
C ALA A 193 10.10 2.80 -2.31
N VAL A 194 10.07 4.01 -1.76
CA VAL A 194 9.51 5.19 -2.43
C VAL A 194 10.58 5.85 -3.28
N ARG A 195 11.81 5.86 -2.79
CA ARG A 195 12.98 6.30 -3.55
C ARG A 195 14.02 5.20 -3.50
N ALA A 196 14.68 4.96 -4.62
CA ALA A 196 15.88 4.13 -4.63
C ALA A 196 16.96 4.84 -3.80
N SER A 197 17.12 4.45 -2.54
CA SER A 197 18.24 4.91 -1.73
C SER A 197 19.53 4.35 -2.31
N ALA A 198 20.46 5.24 -2.68
CA ALA A 198 21.81 4.85 -3.08
C ALA A 198 22.56 4.04 -1.99
N ALA A 199 22.02 3.99 -0.76
CA ALA A 199 22.61 3.29 0.38
C ALA A 199 22.17 1.81 0.54
N VAL A 200 21.28 1.28 -0.30
CA VAL A 200 20.95 -0.18 -0.28
C VAL A 200 21.98 -1.00 -1.06
N ALA A 201 22.93 -0.36 -1.76
CA ALA A 201 24.06 -1.00 -2.43
C ALA A 201 25.36 -1.01 -1.58
N ALA A 202 25.29 -1.34 -0.29
CA ALA A 202 26.38 -1.89 0.54
C ALA A 202 25.85 -2.07 1.98
N PRO A 203 26.02 -3.22 2.65
CA PRO A 203 27.28 -3.98 2.74
C PRO A 203 27.16 -5.52 2.82
N ALA A 204 27.94 -6.29 2.04
CA ALA A 204 28.37 -7.65 2.43
C ALA A 204 29.46 -8.20 1.49
N ALA A 205 30.69 -7.71 1.65
CA ALA A 205 31.90 -8.52 1.47
C ALA A 205 33.09 -7.74 2.07
N PRO A 206 33.74 -8.21 3.15
CA PRO A 206 35.07 -7.73 3.46
C PRO A 206 36.03 -8.11 2.31
N PRO A 207 37.05 -7.29 2.02
CA PRO A 207 37.99 -7.56 0.94
C PRO A 207 38.76 -8.84 1.26
N ALA A 208 38.65 -9.81 0.35
CA ALA A 208 39.54 -10.96 0.33
C ALA A 208 40.98 -10.44 0.24
N VAL A 209 41.72 -10.58 1.34
CA VAL A 209 43.17 -10.41 1.34
C VAL A 209 43.74 -11.60 0.56
N SER A 210 44.05 -11.28 -0.69
CA SER A 210 45.08 -11.85 -1.55
C SER A 210 46.15 -12.69 -0.82
N ALA A 211 46.16 -13.99 -1.09
CA ALA A 211 47.34 -14.83 -0.98
C ALA A 211 47.98 -15.02 -2.37
N PRO A 212 49.31 -14.91 -2.48
CA PRO A 212 50.05 -15.75 -3.44
C PRO A 212 51.33 -16.35 -2.77
N PRO A 213 52.16 -17.17 -3.44
CA PRO A 213 52.06 -18.64 -3.44
C PRO A 213 53.31 -19.37 -2.87
N ALA A 214 53.14 -20.69 -2.69
CA ALA A 214 54.13 -21.79 -2.65
C ALA A 214 55.64 -21.49 -2.44
N SER A 215 56.27 -22.15 -1.44
CA SER A 215 57.51 -22.93 -1.63
C SER A 215 57.92 -23.80 -0.42
N ALA A 216 58.05 -25.11 -0.67
CA ALA A 216 59.08 -26.05 -0.22
C ALA A 216 59.53 -26.20 1.27
N ALA A 217 59.22 -27.41 1.81
CA ALA A 217 60.13 -28.38 2.49
C ALA A 217 60.76 -28.04 3.88
N PRO A 218 61.36 -29.02 4.60
CA PRO A 218 60.96 -30.42 4.88
C PRO A 218 60.99 -30.76 6.40
N ALA A 219 60.66 -32.00 6.73
CA ALA A 219 60.75 -32.62 8.05
C ALA A 219 62.14 -32.55 8.73
N PRO A 220 62.19 -32.81 10.04
CA PRO A 220 63.19 -33.76 10.53
C PRO A 220 62.60 -34.82 11.47
N GLN A 221 62.95 -36.08 11.21
CA GLN A 221 62.89 -37.18 12.17
C GLN A 221 64.20 -37.24 12.96
N LYS A 222 64.13 -37.43 14.29
CA LYS A 222 65.23 -37.98 15.12
C LYS A 222 64.60 -38.56 16.42
N LEU A 223 64.46 -39.88 16.53
CA LEU A 223 65.38 -40.88 17.13
C LEU A 223 65.18 -41.06 18.66
N THR A 224 64.48 -42.15 19.01
CA THR A 224 64.78 -43.17 20.05
C THR A 224 65.08 -42.76 21.50
N ALA A 225 64.27 -43.26 22.46
CA ALA A 225 64.66 -44.18 23.55
C ALA A 225 63.76 -44.07 24.81
N GLU A 226 63.40 -45.23 25.36
CA GLU A 226 62.71 -45.50 26.64
C GLU A 226 63.77 -45.75 27.78
N PRO A 227 63.39 -46.11 29.03
CA PRO A 227 63.08 -45.39 30.29
C PRO A 227 64.29 -45.45 31.30
N PRO A 228 64.22 -45.54 32.68
CA PRO A 228 63.14 -45.43 33.70
C PRO A 228 63.50 -44.67 35.03
N ALA A 229 62.51 -44.51 35.95
CA ALA A 229 62.66 -44.38 37.42
C ALA A 229 61.25 -44.51 38.06
N VAL A 230 60.84 -45.53 38.83
CA VAL A 230 61.25 -46.12 40.14
C VAL A 230 60.93 -45.27 41.39
N LYS A 231 59.85 -45.73 42.07
CA LYS A 231 59.53 -45.83 43.53
C LYS A 231 59.46 -44.58 44.44
N LEU A 232 58.35 -44.51 45.17
CA LEU A 232 58.26 -44.41 46.65
C LEU A 232 56.82 -44.83 47.05
N SER A 233 56.59 -46.03 47.58
CA SER A 233 56.54 -46.36 49.03
C SER A 233 55.11 -46.47 49.57
N ALA A 234 54.71 -47.71 49.88
CA ALA A 234 53.68 -48.02 50.87
C ALA A 234 54.26 -47.89 52.30
N PRO A 235 53.46 -47.97 53.38
CA PRO A 235 53.31 -49.30 54.00
C PRO A 235 51.95 -49.62 54.69
N ALA A 236 51.73 -50.94 54.79
CA ALA A 236 51.10 -51.77 55.85
C ALA A 236 49.72 -51.37 56.43
N LYS A 237 48.63 -52.16 56.32
CA LYS A 237 48.35 -53.60 56.58
C LYS A 237 48.44 -54.01 58.07
N LYS A 238 47.27 -54.26 58.68
CA LYS A 238 47.00 -55.09 59.89
C LYS A 238 46.77 -56.56 59.46
N PRO A 239 46.71 -57.53 60.38
CA PRO A 239 47.03 -57.51 61.81
C PRO A 239 48.39 -58.13 62.15
#